data_AF-A0A9X2BNS1-F1
#
_entry.id   AF-A0A9X2BNS1-F1
#
_cell.length_a   1.000
_cell.length_b   1.000
_cell.length_c   1.000
_cell.angle_alpha   90.00
_cell.angle_beta   90.00
_cell.angle_gamma   90.00
#
_symmetry.space_group_name_H-M   'P 1'
#
loop_
_entity.id
_entity.type
_entity.pdbx_description
1 polymer ?
#
loop_
_entity_poly.entity_id
_entity_poly.type
_entity_poly.pdbx_seq_one_letter_code
_entity_poly.pdbx_strand_id
1 'polypeptide(L)'
;MKIVFIEPTPSPNSMKLHLDESLEPGIRKTYTLDNERSAPAWIRGLLHIPGVKSVFHTADFVALDRKGNADWAAILSEVQKQFGQEGVESAWSPESGEALGYGEAQVFVQFFRGIPMQIRVKAGNREERISLSERFVNAVTEVASATLIKERKLTDYGVRYGELPDIAREIEQELEAAFPPERLKGIVAQAIAHGRSETEFVEQRRELTLDEIRERMKDPDWRVRYAALEALQQPGADALPLLGEALRDPQMQLRRLAVVYLGDLRTPEAMELLYEALRDASAAVRRTAGDTLSDIGDPAATGPMIAALSDSSKLVRWRAARFLYEVGTDDALEALRAAVDDPEFEVGLQARMAVERIESGEQAAGTVWQQMAGRDRGDSK
;
A
#
# COMPACT_ATOMS: atom_id res chain seq x y z
N MET A 1 -0.79 3.16 38.31
CA MET A 1 -0.73 3.30 36.85
C MET A 1 0.04 2.16 36.21
N LYS A 2 -0.72 1.23 35.63
CA LYS A 2 -0.29 0.07 34.88
C LYS A 2 -0.96 0.09 33.51
N ILE A 3 -0.29 -0.50 32.53
CA ILE A 3 -0.89 -0.75 31.21
C ILE A 3 -1.69 -2.04 31.32
N VAL A 4 -2.99 -1.95 31.04
CA VAL A 4 -3.92 -3.08 31.10
C VAL A 4 -4.00 -3.76 29.74
N PHE A 5 -4.02 -2.97 28.66
CA PHE A 5 -4.20 -3.48 27.30
C PHE A 5 -3.51 -2.55 26.28
N ILE A 6 -3.08 -3.10 25.15
CA ILE A 6 -2.47 -2.34 24.05
C ILE A 6 -3.27 -2.62 22.79
N GLU A 7 -3.83 -1.57 22.22
CA GLU A 7 -4.71 -1.54 21.06
C GLU A 7 -3.97 -0.81 19.93
N PRO A 8 -3.69 -1.44 18.78
CA PRO A 8 -3.25 -0.70 17.59
C PRO A 8 -4.38 0.21 17.08
N THR A 9 -4.02 1.37 16.54
CA THR A 9 -5.01 2.28 15.93
C THR A 9 -5.08 2.07 14.41
N PRO A 10 -6.10 2.61 13.71
CA PRO A 10 -6.12 2.63 12.24
C PRO A 10 -4.91 3.34 11.61
N SER A 11 -4.19 4.16 12.39
CA SER A 11 -2.91 4.72 11.97
C SER A 11 -1.80 3.70 12.25
N PRO A 12 -1.04 3.25 11.23
CA PRO A 12 0.08 2.33 11.44
C PRO A 12 1.23 2.96 12.26
N ASN A 13 1.15 4.27 12.51
CA ASN A 13 2.12 5.02 13.28
C ASN A 13 1.68 5.29 14.71
N SER A 14 0.50 4.83 15.13
CA SER A 14 -0.02 5.10 16.46
C SER A 14 -0.55 3.82 17.11
N MET A 15 -0.17 3.61 18.37
CA MET A 15 -0.67 2.54 19.22
C MET A 15 -1.26 3.13 20.48
N LYS A 16 -2.42 2.62 20.86
CA LYS A 16 -3.15 2.97 22.05
C LYS A 16 -2.76 2.05 23.20
N LEU A 17 -2.51 2.62 24.35
CA LEU A 17 -2.29 1.98 25.63
C LEU A 17 -3.49 2.29 26.51
N HIS A 18 -4.17 1.25 26.96
CA HIS A 18 -5.20 1.35 27.98
C HIS A 18 -4.57 1.21 29.36
N LEU A 19 -5.05 2.03 30.27
CA LEU A 19 -4.46 2.19 31.59
C LEU A 19 -5.51 1.83 32.65
N ASP A 20 -5.04 1.41 33.82
CA ASP A 20 -5.89 1.15 34.99
C ASP A 20 -6.42 2.42 35.65
N GLU A 21 -5.93 3.59 35.23
CA GLU A 21 -6.30 4.91 35.73
C GLU A 21 -6.69 5.83 34.57
N SER A 22 -7.81 6.52 34.73
CA SER A 22 -8.37 7.47 33.76
C SER A 22 -8.16 8.92 34.19
N LEU A 23 -7.97 9.82 33.22
CA LEU A 23 -8.07 11.27 33.49
C LEU A 23 -9.53 11.70 33.66
N GLU A 24 -9.74 12.88 34.26
CA GLU A 24 -11.06 13.49 34.31
C GLU A 24 -11.65 13.64 32.88
N PRO A 25 -12.95 13.35 32.70
CA PRO A 25 -13.61 13.47 31.41
C PRO A 25 -13.41 14.85 30.78
N GLY A 26 -13.00 14.88 29.52
CA GLY A 26 -12.79 16.12 28.75
C GLY A 26 -11.34 16.64 28.72
N ILE A 27 -10.42 16.05 29.48
CA ILE A 27 -9.00 16.39 29.39
C ILE A 27 -8.34 15.61 28.23
N ARG A 28 -7.69 16.34 27.33
CA ARG A 28 -6.88 15.79 26.22
C ARG A 28 -5.56 16.54 26.16
N LYS A 29 -4.44 15.83 26.21
CA LYS A 29 -3.10 16.45 26.18
C LYS A 29 -2.16 15.66 25.27
N THR A 30 -1.47 16.37 24.38
CA THR A 30 -0.38 15.80 23.58
C THR A 30 0.95 16.23 24.16
N TYR A 31 1.81 15.26 24.44
CA TYR A 31 3.15 15.46 24.93
C TYR A 31 4.18 15.10 23.85
N THR A 32 5.24 15.88 23.80
CA THR A 32 6.39 15.78 22.90
C THR A 32 7.63 16.12 23.71
N LEU A 33 8.82 15.90 23.14
CA LEU A 33 10.07 16.34 23.77
C LEU A 33 10.12 17.87 23.97
N ASP A 34 9.41 18.64 23.14
CA ASP A 34 9.38 20.11 23.22
C ASP A 34 8.58 20.64 24.43
N ASN A 35 7.58 19.89 24.89
CA ASN A 35 6.71 20.29 26.01
C ASN A 35 6.82 19.34 27.22
N GLU A 36 7.88 18.54 27.27
CA GLU A 36 8.08 17.46 28.22
C GLU A 36 8.02 17.92 29.69
N ARG A 37 8.45 19.15 29.99
CA ARG A 37 8.41 19.69 31.37
C ARG A 37 7.00 19.70 31.98
N SER A 38 5.96 19.75 31.14
CA SER A 38 4.56 19.71 31.56
C SER A 38 4.00 18.29 31.68
N ALA A 39 4.77 17.27 31.28
CA ALA A 39 4.35 15.89 31.24
C ALA A 39 4.54 15.16 32.59
N PRO A 40 3.58 14.31 32.99
CA PRO A 40 3.75 13.36 34.08
C PRO A 40 5.02 12.52 33.92
N ALA A 41 5.64 12.12 35.02
CA ALA A 41 6.94 11.40 35.00
C ALA A 41 6.93 10.13 34.13
N TRP A 42 5.82 9.38 34.12
CA TRP A 42 5.69 8.18 33.29
C TRP A 42 5.56 8.49 31.80
N ILE A 43 4.88 9.59 31.42
CA ILE A 43 4.84 10.06 30.02
C ILE A 43 6.23 10.51 29.56
N ARG A 44 7.01 11.13 30.45
CA ARG A 44 8.41 11.47 30.17
C ARG A 44 9.26 10.24 29.88
N GLY A 45 9.03 9.15 30.62
CA GLY A 45 9.64 7.84 30.34
C GLY A 45 9.30 7.32 28.95
N LEU A 46 8.02 7.38 28.56
CA LEU A 46 7.54 6.98 27.24
C LEU A 46 8.14 7.82 26.11
N LEU A 47 8.21 9.14 26.26
CA LEU A 47 8.78 10.05 25.25
C LEU A 47 10.26 9.80 24.97
N HIS A 48 10.98 9.24 25.93
CA HIS A 48 12.40 8.91 25.80
C HIS A 48 12.67 7.52 25.24
N ILE A 49 11.63 6.71 25.00
CA ILE A 49 11.80 5.43 24.30
C ILE A 49 12.26 5.71 22.86
N PRO A 50 13.39 5.13 22.41
CA PRO A 50 13.85 5.29 21.04
C PRO A 50 12.77 4.92 20.03
N GLY A 51 12.48 5.83 19.10
CA GLY A 51 11.41 5.63 18.12
C GLY A 51 10.07 6.25 18.49
N VAL A 52 9.85 6.73 19.72
CA VAL A 52 8.62 7.47 20.08
C VAL A 52 8.71 8.93 19.65
N LYS A 53 7.63 9.44 19.03
CA LYS A 53 7.45 10.81 18.54
C LYS A 53 6.64 11.66 19.51
N SER A 54 5.46 11.17 19.90
CA SER A 54 4.51 11.87 20.75
C SER A 54 3.71 10.89 21.60
N VAL A 55 3.15 11.40 22.69
CA VAL A 55 2.24 10.68 23.57
C VAL A 55 0.97 11.52 23.73
N PHE A 56 -0.15 11.05 23.21
CA PHE A 56 -1.45 11.67 23.39
C PHE A 56 -2.21 10.99 24.52
N HIS A 57 -2.63 11.73 25.53
CA HIS A 57 -3.30 11.22 26.71
C HIS A 57 -4.72 11.77 26.80
N THR A 58 -5.68 10.86 26.97
CA THR A 58 -7.11 11.15 27.15
C THR A 58 -7.60 10.56 28.47
N ALA A 59 -8.91 10.70 28.74
CA ALA A 59 -9.55 10.03 29.87
C ALA A 59 -9.43 8.50 29.79
N ASP A 60 -9.55 7.93 28.59
CA ASP A 60 -9.78 6.49 28.46
C ASP A 60 -8.54 5.73 28.00
N PHE A 61 -7.53 6.44 27.47
CA PHE A 61 -6.33 5.83 26.91
C PHE A 61 -5.18 6.80 26.68
N VAL A 62 -4.01 6.23 26.37
CA VAL A 62 -2.83 6.92 25.84
C VAL A 62 -2.45 6.41 24.46
N ALA A 63 -2.39 7.28 23.45
CA ALA A 63 -1.80 6.92 22.16
C ALA A 63 -0.31 7.30 22.11
N LEU A 64 0.53 6.31 21.85
CA LEU A 64 1.94 6.44 21.47
C LEU A 64 2.02 6.60 19.96
N ASP A 65 2.69 7.65 19.49
CA ASP A 65 3.03 7.79 18.07
C ASP A 65 4.50 7.47 17.86
N ARG A 66 4.82 6.68 16.83
CA ARG A 66 6.20 6.39 16.44
C ARG A 66 6.77 7.37 15.41
N LYS A 67 8.09 7.47 15.38
CA LYS A 67 8.89 8.22 14.40
C LYS A 67 9.06 7.39 13.14
N GLY A 68 8.41 7.78 12.05
CA GLY A 68 8.56 7.11 10.76
C GLY A 68 8.22 5.61 10.86
N ASN A 69 9.14 4.75 10.44
CA ASN A 69 9.01 3.30 10.45
C ASN A 69 9.67 2.63 11.67
N ALA A 70 9.80 3.34 12.81
CA ALA A 70 10.42 2.77 14.01
C ALA A 70 9.73 1.46 14.46
N ASP A 71 10.52 0.53 14.98
CA ASP A 71 10.10 -0.83 15.31
C ASP A 71 9.13 -0.84 16.51
N TRP A 72 7.90 -1.27 16.26
CA TRP A 72 6.88 -1.38 17.30
C TRP A 72 7.20 -2.45 18.34
N ALA A 73 7.79 -3.58 17.95
CA ALA A 73 8.17 -4.63 18.89
C ALA A 73 9.22 -4.10 19.88
N ALA A 74 10.21 -3.36 19.38
CA ALA A 74 11.23 -2.72 20.23
C ALA A 74 10.63 -1.64 21.15
N ILE A 75 9.76 -0.77 20.61
CA ILE A 75 9.08 0.26 21.40
C ILE A 75 8.24 -0.39 22.50
N LEU A 76 7.39 -1.36 22.16
CA LEU A 76 6.51 -2.03 23.10
C LEU A 76 7.27 -2.83 24.16
N SER A 77 8.40 -3.47 23.81
CA SER A 77 9.28 -4.12 24.78
C SER A 77 9.79 -3.12 25.83
N GLU A 78 10.20 -1.92 25.41
CA GLU A 78 10.66 -0.89 26.34
C GLU A 78 9.51 -0.29 27.16
N VAL A 79 8.33 -0.13 26.56
CA VAL A 79 7.10 0.23 27.28
C VAL A 79 6.83 -0.79 28.39
N GLN A 80 6.88 -2.09 28.10
CA GLN A 80 6.65 -3.14 29.08
C GLN A 80 7.68 -3.11 30.23
N LYS A 81 8.96 -2.84 29.94
CA LYS A 81 10.00 -2.69 30.99
C LYS A 81 9.70 -1.53 31.94
N GLN A 82 9.17 -0.41 31.43
CA GLN A 82 8.89 0.78 32.24
C GLN A 82 7.63 0.63 33.12
N PHE A 83 6.62 -0.12 32.70
CA PHE A 83 5.33 -0.25 33.41
C PHE A 83 5.17 -1.58 34.19
N GLY A 84 6.11 -2.51 34.05
CA GLY A 84 6.12 -3.80 34.75
C GLY A 84 5.25 -4.87 34.06
N GLN A 85 5.64 -6.13 34.22
CA GLN A 85 4.94 -7.29 33.62
C GLN A 85 3.70 -7.75 34.42
N GLU A 86 3.50 -7.28 35.65
CA GLU A 86 2.40 -7.73 36.51
C GLU A 86 1.08 -7.01 36.20
N GLY A 87 0.35 -7.55 35.22
CA GLY A 87 -1.03 -7.14 34.92
C GLY A 87 -1.36 -7.06 33.43
N VAL A 88 -0.36 -7.17 32.56
CA VAL A 88 -0.64 -7.46 31.15
C VAL A 88 -1.03 -8.95 31.12
N GLU A 89 -2.30 -9.27 30.91
CA GLU A 89 -2.68 -10.61 30.45
C GLU A 89 -2.01 -10.82 29.10
N SER A 90 -0.79 -11.33 29.18
CA SER A 90 0.14 -11.40 28.08
C SER A 90 -0.13 -12.70 27.31
N ALA A 91 -0.85 -12.58 26.21
CA ALA A 91 -0.62 -13.40 25.02
C ALA A 91 0.62 -12.89 24.21
N TRP A 92 1.51 -12.12 24.84
CA TRP A 92 2.55 -11.33 24.18
C TRP A 92 3.94 -11.67 24.73
N SER A 93 4.60 -12.66 24.12
CA SER A 93 6.03 -12.87 24.32
C SER A 93 6.80 -12.20 23.17
N PRO A 94 7.69 -11.22 23.44
CA PRO A 94 8.58 -10.67 22.43
C PRO A 94 9.74 -11.65 22.23
N GLU A 95 9.48 -12.80 21.62
CA GLU A 95 10.53 -13.64 21.08
C GLU A 95 10.63 -13.43 19.57
N SER A 96 11.74 -12.77 19.20
CA SER A 96 12.41 -12.79 17.90
C SER A 96 11.89 -11.88 16.77
N GLY A 97 12.85 -11.13 16.22
CA GLY A 97 12.80 -10.58 14.86
C GLY A 97 12.81 -9.06 14.81
N GLU A 98 13.91 -8.47 14.35
CA GLU A 98 13.92 -7.10 13.84
C GLU A 98 12.73 -6.90 12.90
N ALA A 99 11.74 -6.11 13.30
CA ALA A 99 10.60 -5.80 12.44
C ALA A 99 11.05 -4.78 11.37
N LEU A 100 11.79 -5.27 10.38
CA LEU A 100 12.05 -4.58 9.12
C LEU A 100 10.68 -4.38 8.44
N GLY A 101 10.08 -3.20 8.64
CA GLY A 101 8.71 -2.92 8.19
C GLY A 101 8.47 -3.38 6.75
N TYR A 102 7.62 -4.41 6.60
CA TYR A 102 6.98 -5.03 5.42
C TYR A 102 7.65 -5.04 4.03
N GLY A 103 8.87 -4.53 3.86
CA GLY A 103 9.40 -4.18 2.55
C GLY A 103 8.51 -3.18 1.80
N GLU A 104 7.60 -2.47 2.49
CA GLU A 104 6.71 -1.50 1.84
C GLU A 104 7.52 -0.33 1.33
N ALA A 105 7.42 -0.07 0.03
CA ALA A 105 8.11 1.02 -0.62
C ALA A 105 7.19 1.79 -1.56
N GLN A 106 7.21 3.11 -1.41
CA GLN A 106 6.55 4.02 -2.32
C GLN A 106 7.41 4.20 -3.57
N VAL A 107 6.82 3.99 -4.74
CA VAL A 107 7.49 4.16 -6.03
C VAL A 107 7.09 5.51 -6.62
N PHE A 108 8.10 6.26 -7.07
CA PHE A 108 7.91 7.47 -7.85
C PHE A 108 8.70 7.40 -9.14
N VAL A 109 8.11 7.85 -10.22
CA VAL A 109 8.78 7.95 -11.52
C VAL A 109 8.80 9.41 -11.94
N GLN A 110 9.99 9.91 -12.24
CA GLN A 110 10.18 11.25 -12.75
C GLN A 110 10.07 11.25 -14.27
N PHE A 111 9.24 12.13 -14.81
CA PHE A 111 9.02 12.35 -16.23
C PHE A 111 9.49 13.74 -16.66
N PHE A 112 9.90 13.85 -17.91
CA PHE A 112 10.03 15.12 -18.62
C PHE A 112 9.33 15.00 -19.98
N ARG A 113 8.31 15.83 -20.20
CA ARG A 113 7.47 15.81 -21.42
C ARG A 113 7.06 14.40 -21.85
N GLY A 114 6.49 13.64 -20.90
CA GLY A 114 6.03 12.27 -21.13
C GLY A 114 7.12 11.20 -21.20
N ILE A 115 8.41 11.58 -21.18
CA ILE A 115 9.53 10.63 -21.20
C ILE A 115 9.96 10.31 -19.76
N PRO A 116 9.93 9.04 -19.32
CA PRO A 116 10.41 8.67 -17.99
C PRO A 116 11.93 8.77 -17.93
N MET A 117 12.45 9.20 -16.77
CA MET A 117 13.86 9.52 -16.59
C MET A 117 14.52 8.76 -15.45
N GLN A 118 13.84 8.75 -14.29
CA GLN A 118 14.40 8.24 -13.05
C GLN A 118 13.29 7.59 -12.23
N ILE A 119 13.60 6.44 -11.65
CA ILE A 119 12.76 5.76 -10.68
C ILE A 119 13.33 6.02 -9.29
N ARG A 120 12.47 6.32 -8.33
CA ARG A 120 12.79 6.49 -6.91
C ARG A 120 11.91 5.55 -6.12
N VAL A 121 12.52 4.65 -5.36
CA VAL A 121 11.82 3.71 -4.49
C VAL A 121 12.19 4.06 -3.05
N LYS A 122 11.19 4.40 -2.23
CA LYS A 122 11.41 4.90 -0.86
C LYS A 122 10.73 4.01 0.18
N ALA A 123 11.47 3.60 1.20
CA ALA A 123 10.95 2.88 2.36
C ALA A 123 11.54 3.47 3.64
N GLY A 124 10.74 4.26 4.37
CA GLY A 124 11.21 4.99 5.55
C GLY A 124 12.40 5.91 5.22
N ASN A 125 13.56 5.64 5.84
CA ASN A 125 14.80 6.38 5.60
C ASN A 125 15.68 5.80 4.48
N ARG A 126 15.31 4.64 3.90
CA ARG A 126 16.02 4.03 2.77
C ARG A 126 15.42 4.55 1.46
N GLU A 127 16.28 4.85 0.50
CA GLU A 127 15.87 5.25 -0.85
C GLU A 127 16.81 4.62 -1.89
N GLU A 128 16.22 3.95 -2.87
CA GLU A 128 16.90 3.47 -4.07
C GLU A 128 16.55 4.40 -5.24
N ARG A 129 17.55 4.75 -6.05
CA ARG A 129 17.35 5.59 -7.24
C ARG A 129 18.08 4.98 -8.42
N ILE A 130 17.33 4.71 -9.48
CA ILE A 130 17.90 4.23 -10.74
C ILE A 130 17.46 5.13 -11.89
N SER A 131 18.37 5.31 -12.86
CA SER A 131 18.05 5.94 -14.15
C SER A 131 17.57 4.87 -15.11
N LEU A 132 16.69 5.24 -16.05
CA LEU A 132 16.33 4.32 -17.15
C LEU A 132 17.47 4.16 -18.16
N SER A 133 17.33 3.20 -19.08
CA SER A 133 18.33 2.88 -20.09
C SER A 133 18.71 4.07 -20.98
N GLU A 134 19.85 3.93 -21.67
CA GLU A 134 20.44 4.99 -22.51
C GLU A 134 19.45 5.55 -23.55
N ARG A 135 18.49 4.76 -24.03
CA ARG A 135 17.48 5.24 -25.00
C ARG A 135 16.58 6.35 -24.43
N PHE A 136 16.22 6.27 -23.15
CA PHE A 136 15.45 7.32 -22.48
C PHE A 136 16.31 8.54 -22.18
N VAL A 137 17.56 8.32 -21.77
CA VAL A 137 18.53 9.41 -21.55
C VAL A 137 18.76 10.21 -22.83
N ASN A 138 18.94 9.52 -23.96
CA ASN A 138 19.10 10.14 -25.27
C ASN A 138 17.83 10.88 -25.70
N ALA A 139 16.66 10.26 -25.53
CA ALA A 139 15.37 10.89 -25.83
C ALA A 139 15.15 12.20 -25.04
N VAL A 140 15.46 12.18 -23.73
CA VAL A 140 15.42 13.38 -22.88
C VAL A 140 16.41 14.43 -23.34
N THR A 141 17.62 14.02 -23.72
CA THR A 141 18.68 14.93 -24.18
C THR A 141 18.27 15.63 -25.48
N GLU A 142 17.60 14.91 -26.38
CA GLU A 142 17.09 15.45 -27.65
C GLU A 142 16.01 16.50 -27.45
N VAL A 143 15.14 16.31 -26.44
CA VAL A 143 14.08 17.28 -26.10
C VAL A 143 14.53 18.34 -25.09
N ALA A 144 15.75 18.21 -24.53
CA ALA A 144 16.20 19.01 -23.41
C ALA A 144 16.29 20.50 -23.80
N SER A 145 15.66 21.33 -22.97
CA SER A 145 15.68 22.78 -23.10
C SER A 145 16.18 23.42 -21.79
N ALA A 146 16.43 24.72 -21.81
CA ALA A 146 16.81 25.48 -20.61
C ALA A 146 15.75 25.40 -19.48
N THR A 147 14.53 24.93 -19.77
CA THR A 147 13.43 24.81 -18.81
C THR A 147 13.23 23.39 -18.25
N LEU A 148 14.08 22.42 -18.62
CA LEU A 148 13.99 21.02 -18.18
C LEU A 148 13.77 20.88 -16.68
N ILE A 149 14.46 21.68 -15.86
CA ILE A 149 14.33 21.60 -14.40
C ILE A 149 12.90 21.91 -13.93
N LYS A 150 12.23 22.89 -14.55
CA LYS A 150 10.90 23.37 -14.15
C LYS A 150 9.76 22.47 -14.64
N GLU A 151 9.98 21.76 -15.74
CA GLU A 151 8.97 20.94 -16.42
C GLU A 151 8.99 19.46 -15.99
N ARG A 152 9.93 19.07 -15.11
CA ARG A 152 9.98 17.70 -14.58
C ARG A 152 8.79 17.43 -13.68
N LYS A 153 8.08 16.33 -13.95
CA LYS A 153 6.94 15.86 -13.17
C LYS A 153 7.33 14.63 -12.38
N LEU A 154 7.06 14.62 -11.08
CA LEU A 154 7.20 13.42 -10.26
C LEU A 154 5.81 12.78 -10.14
N THR A 155 5.67 11.58 -10.69
CA THR A 155 4.42 10.83 -10.66
C THR A 155 4.50 9.73 -9.61
N ASP A 156 3.46 9.60 -8.80
CA ASP A 156 3.30 8.48 -7.86
C ASP A 156 2.89 7.22 -8.64
N TYR A 157 3.67 6.14 -8.47
CA TYR A 157 3.45 4.83 -9.11
C TYR A 157 2.90 3.78 -8.12
N GLY A 158 2.48 4.25 -6.94
CA GLY A 158 1.89 3.44 -5.90
C GLY A 158 2.91 2.69 -5.05
N VAL A 159 2.37 1.85 -4.18
CA VAL A 159 3.14 1.06 -3.23
C VAL A 159 3.56 -0.27 -3.85
N ARG A 160 4.77 -0.71 -3.55
CA ARG A 160 5.34 -2.02 -3.86
C ARG A 160 5.95 -2.63 -2.61
N TYR A 161 6.18 -3.93 -2.63
CA TYR A 161 6.66 -4.68 -1.47
C TYR A 161 7.84 -5.57 -1.87
N GLY A 162 8.90 -5.54 -1.07
CA GLY A 162 10.13 -6.27 -1.30
C GLY A 162 11.38 -5.41 -1.09
N GLU A 163 12.52 -5.88 -1.59
CA GLU A 163 13.75 -5.11 -1.54
C GLU A 163 13.75 -3.97 -2.56
N LEU A 164 14.19 -2.78 -2.15
CA LEU A 164 14.11 -1.57 -2.96
C LEU A 164 14.79 -1.72 -4.34
N PRO A 165 15.97 -2.37 -4.48
CA PRO A 165 16.59 -2.60 -5.78
C PRO A 165 15.79 -3.52 -6.71
N ASP A 166 15.11 -4.53 -6.16
CA ASP A 166 14.31 -5.45 -6.94
C ASP A 166 13.01 -4.78 -7.40
N ILE A 167 12.36 -4.02 -6.51
CA ILE A 167 11.23 -3.16 -6.87
C ILE A 167 11.64 -2.18 -7.99
N ALA A 168 12.79 -1.51 -7.85
CA ALA A 168 13.27 -0.56 -8.84
C ALA A 168 13.45 -1.25 -10.21
N ARG A 169 14.08 -2.43 -10.24
CA ARG A 169 14.28 -3.23 -11.46
C ARG A 169 12.97 -3.70 -12.09
N GLU A 170 11.99 -4.12 -11.29
CA GLU A 170 10.67 -4.49 -11.81
C GLU A 170 9.99 -3.31 -12.50
N ILE A 171 10.00 -2.13 -11.87
CA ILE A 171 9.40 -0.91 -12.42
C ILE A 171 10.15 -0.46 -13.67
N GLU A 172 11.48 -0.58 -13.71
CA GLU A 172 12.28 -0.35 -14.90
C GLU A 172 11.81 -1.25 -16.05
N GLN A 173 11.67 -2.57 -15.83
CA GLN A 173 11.20 -3.50 -16.85
C GLN A 173 9.81 -3.16 -17.38
N GLU A 174 8.89 -2.73 -16.50
CA GLU A 174 7.54 -2.29 -16.88
C GLU A 174 7.58 -1.02 -17.72
N LEU A 175 8.39 -0.03 -17.34
CA LEU A 175 8.57 1.20 -18.13
C LEU A 175 9.26 0.91 -19.47
N GLU A 176 10.26 0.04 -19.49
CA GLU A 176 10.90 -0.40 -20.73
C GLU A 176 9.88 -1.03 -21.69
N ALA A 177 8.99 -1.88 -21.16
CA ALA A 177 7.93 -2.52 -21.94
C ALA A 177 6.88 -1.51 -22.41
N ALA A 178 6.37 -0.65 -21.53
CA ALA A 178 5.32 0.32 -21.85
C ALA A 178 5.72 1.35 -22.92
N PHE A 179 7.02 1.60 -23.10
CA PHE A 179 7.55 2.57 -24.07
C PHE A 179 8.33 1.85 -25.18
N PRO A 180 7.66 1.16 -26.13
CA PRO A 180 8.34 0.58 -27.28
C PRO A 180 9.04 1.67 -28.12
N PRO A 181 10.08 1.33 -28.91
CA PRO A 181 10.89 2.31 -29.65
C PRO A 181 10.07 3.31 -30.47
N GLU A 182 8.99 2.85 -31.12
CA GLU A 182 8.14 3.71 -31.94
C GLU A 182 7.31 4.71 -31.11
N ARG A 183 6.85 4.31 -29.92
CA ARG A 183 6.16 5.24 -28.99
C ARG A 183 7.13 6.30 -28.49
N LEU A 184 8.34 5.89 -28.07
CA LEU A 184 9.34 6.82 -27.55
C LEU A 184 9.74 7.86 -28.60
N LYS A 185 9.99 7.44 -29.85
CA LYS A 185 10.23 8.36 -30.98
C LYS A 185 9.06 9.32 -31.20
N GLY A 186 7.83 8.82 -31.12
CA GLY A 186 6.62 9.63 -31.24
C GLY A 186 6.53 10.71 -30.16
N ILE A 187 6.79 10.36 -28.90
CA ILE A 187 6.81 11.31 -27.78
C ILE A 187 7.89 12.38 -28.00
N VAL A 188 9.09 11.99 -28.42
CA VAL A 188 10.18 12.93 -28.73
C VAL A 188 9.75 13.93 -29.81
N ALA A 189 9.20 13.45 -30.92
CA ALA A 189 8.73 14.32 -32.00
C ALA A 189 7.64 15.30 -31.53
N GLN A 190 6.67 14.81 -30.74
CA GLN A 190 5.63 15.66 -30.15
C GLN A 190 6.22 16.69 -29.18
N ALA A 191 7.17 16.29 -28.34
CA ALA A 191 7.80 17.16 -27.35
C ALA A 191 8.68 18.25 -27.99
N ILE A 192 9.35 17.95 -29.11
CA ILE A 192 10.06 18.95 -29.93
C ILE A 192 9.06 19.91 -30.57
N ALA A 193 7.98 19.40 -31.16
CA ALA A 193 6.93 20.21 -31.77
C ALA A 193 6.23 21.14 -30.76
N HIS A 194 6.06 20.69 -29.51
CA HIS A 194 5.52 21.48 -28.41
C HIS A 194 6.42 22.68 -28.04
N GLY A 195 7.73 22.58 -28.30
CA GLY A 195 8.66 23.69 -28.18
C GLY A 195 8.67 24.35 -26.79
N ARG A 196 8.61 25.69 -26.73
CA ARG A 196 8.53 26.48 -25.49
C ARG A 196 7.10 26.96 -25.21
N SER A 197 6.11 26.09 -25.38
CA SER A 197 4.73 26.42 -25.00
C SER A 197 4.61 26.64 -23.49
N GLU A 198 3.70 27.53 -23.09
CA GLU A 198 3.31 27.74 -21.68
C GLU A 198 2.35 26.64 -21.17
N THR A 199 1.77 25.85 -22.08
CA THR A 199 0.85 24.76 -21.73
C THR A 199 1.61 23.48 -21.34
N GLU A 200 1.04 22.70 -20.41
CA GLU A 200 1.60 21.40 -20.01
C GLU A 200 1.66 20.46 -21.23
N PHE A 201 2.79 19.77 -21.40
CA PHE A 201 2.92 18.75 -22.42
C PHE A 201 2.06 17.53 -22.05
N VAL A 202 1.18 17.13 -22.97
CA VAL A 202 0.38 15.92 -22.86
C VAL A 202 0.67 15.06 -24.09
N GLU A 203 1.09 13.81 -23.87
CA GLU A 203 1.30 12.84 -24.95
C GLU A 203 -0.02 12.59 -25.69
N GLN A 204 -0.02 12.79 -27.00
CA GLN A 204 -1.11 12.38 -27.88
C GLN A 204 -0.85 10.95 -28.32
N ARG A 205 -1.40 9.99 -27.57
CA ARG A 205 -1.29 8.57 -27.87
C ARG A 205 -2.37 8.15 -28.86
N ARG A 206 -2.02 7.37 -29.87
CA ARG A 206 -3.01 6.68 -30.70
C ARG A 206 -3.70 5.60 -29.85
N GLU A 207 -5.01 5.68 -29.75
CA GLU A 207 -5.83 4.62 -29.17
C GLU A 207 -5.79 3.37 -30.07
N LEU A 208 -5.45 2.23 -29.48
CA LEU A 208 -5.50 0.93 -30.15
C LEU A 208 -6.90 0.34 -29.98
N THR A 209 -7.45 -0.27 -31.02
CA THR A 209 -8.71 -1.01 -30.86
C THR A 209 -8.49 -2.28 -30.05
N LEU A 210 -9.54 -2.82 -29.42
CA LEU A 210 -9.44 -4.10 -28.70
C LEU A 210 -8.95 -5.25 -29.59
N ASP A 211 -9.28 -5.24 -30.87
CA ASP A 211 -8.79 -6.24 -31.83
C ASP A 211 -7.29 -6.09 -32.10
N GLU A 212 -6.79 -4.86 -32.22
CA GLU A 212 -5.35 -4.59 -32.35
C GLU A 212 -4.59 -5.00 -31.10
N ILE A 213 -5.14 -4.73 -29.91
CA ILE A 213 -4.55 -5.16 -28.64
C ILE A 213 -4.54 -6.68 -28.56
N ARG A 214 -5.64 -7.34 -28.88
CA ARG A 214 -5.75 -8.81 -28.88
C ARG A 214 -4.75 -9.47 -29.83
N GLU A 215 -4.51 -8.89 -31.00
CA GLU A 215 -3.50 -9.42 -31.92
C GLU A 215 -2.08 -9.27 -31.36
N ARG A 216 -1.76 -8.12 -30.77
CA ARG A 216 -0.45 -7.90 -30.12
C ARG A 216 -0.24 -8.76 -28.88
N MET A 217 -1.31 -9.14 -28.18
CA MET A 217 -1.26 -10.07 -27.05
C MET A 217 -0.83 -11.50 -27.46
N LYS A 218 -0.71 -11.81 -28.76
CA LYS A 218 -0.17 -13.08 -29.26
C LYS A 218 1.35 -13.04 -29.49
N ASP A 219 1.98 -11.88 -29.36
CA ASP A 219 3.41 -11.72 -29.63
C ASP A 219 4.26 -12.54 -28.64
N PRO A 220 5.31 -13.24 -29.10
CA PRO A 220 6.19 -14.00 -28.21
C PRO A 220 6.93 -13.10 -27.21
N ASP A 221 7.23 -11.84 -27.55
CA ASP A 221 7.86 -10.90 -26.61
C ASP A 221 6.81 -10.33 -25.65
N TRP A 222 6.98 -10.62 -24.37
CA TRP A 222 6.09 -10.13 -23.32
C TRP A 222 6.04 -8.60 -23.26
N ARG A 223 7.10 -7.90 -23.72
CA ARG A 223 7.12 -6.43 -23.74
C ARG A 223 6.10 -5.88 -24.74
N VAL A 224 5.93 -6.54 -25.88
CA VAL A 224 4.92 -6.17 -26.88
C VAL A 224 3.52 -6.41 -26.30
N ARG A 225 3.31 -7.54 -25.63
CA ARG A 225 2.04 -7.84 -24.96
C ARG A 225 1.73 -6.85 -23.84
N TYR A 226 2.71 -6.53 -22.98
CA TYR A 226 2.56 -5.56 -21.90
C TYR A 226 2.24 -4.17 -22.42
N ALA A 227 2.95 -3.69 -23.45
CA ALA A 227 2.67 -2.41 -24.10
C ALA A 227 1.26 -2.36 -24.70
N ALA A 228 0.79 -3.48 -25.27
CA ALA A 228 -0.56 -3.57 -25.81
C ALA A 228 -1.62 -3.52 -24.71
N LEU A 229 -1.40 -4.24 -23.60
CA LEU A 229 -2.31 -4.23 -22.45
C LEU A 229 -2.35 -2.85 -21.78
N GLU A 230 -1.19 -2.24 -21.52
CA GLU A 230 -1.08 -0.89 -20.91
C GLU A 230 -1.72 0.19 -21.79
N ALA A 231 -1.79 -0.02 -23.11
CA ALA A 231 -2.47 0.89 -24.02
C ALA A 231 -3.99 0.96 -23.84
N LEU A 232 -4.61 0.07 -23.05
CA LEU A 232 -6.01 0.20 -22.66
C LEU A 232 -6.26 1.48 -21.87
N GLN A 233 -5.32 1.85 -20.99
CA GLN A 233 -5.38 2.98 -20.03
C GLN A 233 -6.57 2.94 -19.05
N GLN A 234 -7.79 2.87 -19.57
CA GLN A 234 -9.06 2.78 -18.86
C GLN A 234 -9.92 1.70 -19.54
N PRO A 235 -9.79 0.42 -19.12
CA PRO A 235 -10.53 -0.68 -19.74
C PRO A 235 -12.03 -0.54 -19.51
N GLY A 236 -12.82 -0.84 -20.55
CA GLY A 236 -14.26 -1.07 -20.43
C GLY A 236 -14.58 -2.54 -20.14
N ALA A 237 -15.85 -2.84 -19.83
CA ALA A 237 -16.30 -4.21 -19.57
C ALA A 237 -16.10 -5.15 -20.78
N ASP A 238 -16.04 -4.61 -22.00
CA ASP A 238 -15.71 -5.33 -23.23
C ASP A 238 -14.25 -5.83 -23.30
N ALA A 239 -13.35 -5.26 -22.50
CA ALA A 239 -11.99 -5.73 -22.34
C ALA A 239 -11.87 -6.96 -21.41
N LEU A 240 -12.93 -7.34 -20.70
CA LEU A 240 -12.90 -8.43 -19.70
C LEU A 240 -12.31 -9.75 -20.24
N PRO A 241 -12.67 -10.26 -21.44
CA PRO A 241 -12.05 -11.48 -21.98
C PRO A 241 -10.54 -11.35 -22.14
N LEU A 242 -10.07 -10.18 -22.60
CA LEU A 242 -8.65 -9.89 -22.78
C LEU A 242 -7.92 -9.81 -21.43
N LEU A 243 -8.55 -9.20 -20.40
CA LEU A 243 -8.00 -9.17 -19.05
C LEU A 243 -7.92 -10.58 -18.45
N GLY A 244 -8.91 -11.44 -18.70
CA GLY A 244 -8.88 -12.85 -18.30
C GLY A 244 -7.78 -13.66 -18.99
N GLU A 245 -7.45 -13.37 -20.25
CA GLU A 245 -6.29 -13.93 -20.94
C GLU A 245 -4.98 -13.42 -20.31
N ALA A 246 -4.86 -12.10 -20.11
CA ALA A 246 -3.69 -11.48 -19.50
C ALA A 246 -3.42 -11.96 -18.06
N LEU A 247 -4.47 -12.28 -17.30
CA LEU A 247 -4.36 -12.85 -15.95
C LEU A 247 -3.71 -14.24 -15.96
N ARG A 248 -3.63 -14.92 -17.10
CA ARG A 248 -2.98 -16.23 -17.25
C ARG A 248 -1.70 -16.17 -18.09
N ASP A 249 -1.20 -14.96 -18.34
CA ASP A 249 0.04 -14.76 -19.09
C ASP A 249 1.25 -15.37 -18.35
N PRO A 250 2.22 -15.99 -19.05
CA PRO A 250 3.43 -16.49 -18.43
C PRO A 250 4.20 -15.42 -17.64
N GLN A 251 4.14 -14.16 -18.08
CA GLN A 251 4.85 -13.05 -17.47
C GLN A 251 4.06 -12.44 -16.31
N MET A 252 4.68 -12.40 -15.14
CA MET A 252 4.07 -11.90 -13.90
C MET A 252 3.56 -10.45 -14.00
N GLN A 253 4.29 -9.58 -14.70
CA GLN A 253 3.95 -8.17 -14.89
C GLN A 253 2.62 -7.99 -15.64
N LEU A 254 2.32 -8.85 -16.63
CA LEU A 254 1.03 -8.81 -17.33
C LEU A 254 -0.11 -9.25 -16.41
N ARG A 255 0.09 -10.35 -15.67
CA ARG A 255 -0.91 -10.82 -14.70
C ARG A 255 -1.20 -9.76 -13.64
N ARG A 256 -0.17 -9.10 -13.12
CA ARG A 256 -0.32 -8.00 -12.15
C ARG A 256 -1.07 -6.81 -12.75
N LEU A 257 -0.75 -6.40 -13.97
CA LEU A 257 -1.44 -5.29 -14.64
C LEU A 257 -2.91 -5.64 -14.89
N ALA A 258 -3.21 -6.88 -15.28
CA ALA A 258 -4.57 -7.36 -15.43
C ALA A 258 -5.37 -7.24 -14.12
N VAL A 259 -4.78 -7.60 -12.97
CA VAL A 259 -5.42 -7.45 -11.65
C VAL A 259 -5.77 -5.99 -11.34
N VAL A 260 -4.88 -5.04 -11.64
CA VAL A 260 -5.17 -3.60 -11.46
C VAL A 260 -6.38 -3.20 -12.30
N TYR A 261 -6.37 -3.56 -13.58
CA TYR A 261 -7.45 -3.26 -14.52
C TYR A 261 -8.78 -3.93 -14.20
N LEU A 262 -8.77 -5.16 -13.68
CA LEU A 262 -9.98 -5.81 -13.16
C LEU A 262 -10.57 -5.05 -11.98
N GLY A 263 -9.71 -4.45 -11.15
CA GLY A 263 -10.10 -3.56 -10.04
C GLY A 263 -10.83 -2.29 -10.46
N ASP A 264 -10.51 -1.78 -11.65
CA ASP A 264 -11.15 -0.59 -12.22
C ASP A 264 -12.55 -0.93 -12.76
N LEU A 265 -12.77 -2.15 -13.26
CA LEU A 265 -14.06 -2.58 -13.82
C LEU A 265 -15.16 -2.78 -12.76
N ARG A 266 -14.81 -3.43 -11.63
CA ARG A 266 -15.74 -3.71 -10.51
C ARG A 266 -17.05 -4.41 -10.91
N THR A 267 -17.03 -5.22 -11.98
CA THR A 267 -18.17 -6.05 -12.36
C THR A 267 -18.12 -7.40 -11.64
N PRO A 268 -19.25 -8.12 -11.45
CA PRO A 268 -19.24 -9.45 -10.84
C PRO A 268 -18.25 -10.42 -11.51
N GLU A 269 -18.13 -10.39 -12.83
CA GLU A 269 -17.21 -11.24 -13.57
C GLU A 269 -15.74 -10.83 -13.37
N ALA A 270 -15.47 -9.53 -13.18
CA ALA A 270 -14.14 -9.06 -12.81
C ALA A 270 -13.78 -9.50 -11.38
N MET A 271 -14.75 -9.52 -10.46
CA MET A 271 -14.55 -10.03 -9.10
C MET A 271 -14.17 -11.51 -9.09
N GLU A 272 -14.81 -12.36 -9.89
CA GLU A 272 -14.43 -13.77 -10.02
C GLU A 272 -12.98 -13.95 -10.50
N LEU A 273 -12.53 -13.11 -11.42
CA LEU A 273 -11.12 -13.10 -11.86
C LEU A 273 -10.18 -12.59 -10.78
N LEU A 274 -10.57 -11.62 -9.95
CA LEU A 274 -9.79 -11.20 -8.78
C LEU A 274 -9.68 -12.34 -7.73
N TYR A 275 -10.72 -13.15 -7.56
CA TYR A 275 -10.68 -14.34 -6.68
C TYR A 275 -9.79 -15.45 -7.24
N GLU A 276 -9.66 -15.57 -8.56
CA GLU A 276 -8.64 -16.41 -9.21
C GLU A 276 -7.24 -15.85 -8.93
N ALA A 277 -7.04 -14.54 -9.06
CA ALA A 277 -5.76 -13.88 -8.86
C ALA A 277 -5.21 -14.01 -7.42
N LEU A 278 -6.09 -14.12 -6.41
CA LEU A 278 -5.71 -14.46 -5.02
C LEU A 278 -5.01 -15.82 -4.90
N ARG A 279 -5.02 -16.66 -5.94
CA ARG A 279 -4.38 -17.98 -5.98
C ARG A 279 -3.23 -18.06 -6.99
N ASP A 280 -2.76 -16.92 -7.51
CA ASP A 280 -1.64 -16.85 -8.45
C ASP A 280 -0.34 -17.46 -7.86
N ALA A 281 0.52 -18.00 -8.72
CA ALA A 281 1.82 -18.54 -8.31
C ALA A 281 2.73 -17.46 -7.67
N SER A 282 2.62 -16.20 -8.11
CA SER A 282 3.38 -15.07 -7.61
C SER A 282 2.68 -14.41 -6.42
N ALA A 283 3.39 -14.33 -5.29
CA ALA A 283 2.91 -13.60 -4.12
C ALA A 283 2.62 -12.11 -4.44
N ALA A 284 3.35 -11.50 -5.38
CA ALA A 284 3.12 -10.12 -5.79
C ALA A 284 1.75 -9.94 -6.48
N VAL A 285 1.32 -10.92 -7.28
CA VAL A 285 0.00 -10.91 -7.95
C VAL A 285 -1.10 -11.17 -6.93
N ARG A 286 -0.96 -12.20 -6.08
CA ARG A 286 -1.93 -12.50 -5.00
C ARG A 286 -2.16 -11.31 -4.08
N ARG A 287 -1.07 -10.65 -3.66
CA ARG A 287 -1.11 -9.44 -2.84
C ARG A 287 -1.79 -8.30 -3.60
N THR A 288 -1.47 -8.08 -4.87
CA THR A 288 -2.16 -7.05 -5.68
C THR A 288 -3.65 -7.32 -5.78
N ALA A 289 -4.08 -8.57 -5.89
CA ALA A 289 -5.49 -8.92 -5.85
C ALA A 289 -6.13 -8.61 -4.48
N GLY A 290 -5.43 -8.93 -3.39
CA GLY A 290 -5.87 -8.59 -2.04
C GLY A 290 -5.98 -7.07 -1.81
N ASP A 291 -5.01 -6.30 -2.30
CA ASP A 291 -5.03 -4.84 -2.31
C ASP A 291 -6.27 -4.31 -3.04
N THR A 292 -6.45 -4.73 -4.29
CA THR A 292 -7.58 -4.33 -5.14
C THR A 292 -8.91 -4.63 -4.46
N LEU A 293 -9.07 -5.83 -3.90
CA LEU A 293 -10.30 -6.23 -3.20
C LEU A 293 -10.53 -5.42 -1.92
N SER A 294 -9.45 -5.04 -1.21
CA SER A 294 -9.55 -4.12 -0.05
C SER A 294 -9.95 -2.71 -0.47
N ASP A 295 -9.45 -2.21 -1.60
CA ASP A 295 -9.85 -0.90 -2.10
C ASP A 295 -11.32 -0.87 -2.55
N ILE A 296 -11.81 -1.99 -3.11
CA ILE A 296 -13.21 -2.17 -3.50
C ILE A 296 -14.11 -2.30 -2.25
N GLY A 297 -13.72 -3.14 -1.29
CA GLY A 297 -14.45 -3.34 -0.03
C GLY A 297 -15.78 -4.09 -0.17
N ASP A 298 -15.91 -4.95 -1.18
CA ASP A 298 -17.12 -5.76 -1.38
C ASP A 298 -17.12 -6.97 -0.42
N PRO A 299 -18.09 -7.09 0.51
CA PRO A 299 -18.20 -8.23 1.42
C PRO A 299 -18.28 -9.59 0.72
N ALA A 300 -18.63 -9.66 -0.57
CA ALA A 300 -18.61 -10.90 -1.34
C ALA A 300 -17.21 -11.55 -1.39
N ALA A 301 -16.14 -10.77 -1.20
CA ALA A 301 -14.76 -11.27 -1.15
C ALA A 301 -14.38 -11.92 0.19
N THR A 302 -15.28 -11.96 1.19
CA THR A 302 -15.02 -12.54 2.51
C THR A 302 -14.50 -13.97 2.46
N GLY A 303 -15.17 -14.87 1.73
CA GLY A 303 -14.75 -16.27 1.62
C GLY A 303 -13.34 -16.43 1.00
N PRO A 304 -13.06 -15.84 -0.16
CA PRO A 304 -11.71 -15.81 -0.74
C PRO A 304 -10.64 -15.22 0.19
N MET A 305 -10.98 -14.17 0.95
CA MET A 305 -10.05 -13.53 1.89
C MET A 305 -9.81 -14.37 3.15
N ILE A 306 -10.82 -15.08 3.66
CA ILE A 306 -10.63 -16.09 4.71
C ILE A 306 -9.61 -17.14 4.27
N ALA A 307 -9.71 -17.63 3.02
CA ALA A 307 -8.74 -18.58 2.50
C ALA A 307 -7.31 -17.98 2.41
N ALA A 308 -7.21 -16.69 2.06
CA ALA A 308 -5.93 -15.98 1.98
C ALA A 308 -5.24 -15.74 3.33
N LEU A 309 -5.93 -15.89 4.47
CA LEU A 309 -5.31 -15.93 5.80
C LEU A 309 -4.35 -17.11 5.99
N SER A 310 -4.40 -18.13 5.14
CA SER A 310 -3.48 -19.28 5.19
C SER A 310 -2.38 -19.21 4.13
N ASP A 311 -2.18 -18.07 3.47
CA ASP A 311 -1.19 -17.91 2.40
C ASP A 311 0.25 -18.07 2.90
N SER A 312 1.13 -18.61 2.05
CA SER A 312 2.56 -18.74 2.37
C SER A 312 3.27 -17.39 2.54
N SER A 313 2.76 -16.34 1.90
CA SER A 313 3.25 -14.98 2.03
C SER A 313 2.57 -14.26 3.17
N LYS A 314 3.37 -13.81 4.15
CA LYS A 314 2.89 -12.95 5.25
C LYS A 314 2.20 -11.68 4.79
N LEU A 315 2.61 -11.11 3.66
CA LEU A 315 2.00 -9.91 3.10
C LEU A 315 0.57 -10.17 2.61
N VAL A 316 0.34 -11.33 2.00
CA VAL A 316 -0.99 -11.75 1.56
C VAL A 316 -1.87 -12.03 2.77
N ARG A 317 -1.37 -12.76 3.78
CA ARG A 317 -2.11 -13.01 5.03
C ARG A 317 -2.48 -11.71 5.76
N TRP A 318 -1.55 -10.77 5.87
CA TRP A 318 -1.83 -9.48 6.49
C TRP A 318 -2.90 -8.70 5.72
N ARG A 319 -2.81 -8.66 4.38
CA ARG A 319 -3.80 -7.98 3.55
C ARG A 319 -5.18 -8.62 3.69
N ALA A 320 -5.25 -9.95 3.81
CA ALA A 320 -6.49 -10.66 4.11
C ALA A 320 -7.06 -10.28 5.48
N ALA A 321 -6.25 -10.31 6.55
CA ALA A 321 -6.68 -9.88 7.88
C ALA A 321 -7.18 -8.43 7.90
N ARG A 322 -6.51 -7.55 7.16
CA ARG A 322 -6.92 -6.15 6.99
C ARG A 322 -8.25 -6.01 6.26
N PHE A 323 -8.44 -6.71 5.15
CA PHE A 323 -9.72 -6.72 4.45
C PHE A 323 -10.87 -7.14 5.38
N LEU A 324 -10.66 -8.22 6.14
CA LEU A 324 -11.67 -8.76 7.04
C LEU A 324 -11.97 -7.84 8.22
N TYR A 325 -10.97 -7.07 8.70
CA TYR A 325 -11.18 -5.96 9.63
C TYR A 325 -12.06 -4.86 9.02
N GLU A 326 -11.77 -4.45 7.78
CA GLU A 326 -12.48 -3.36 7.09
C GLU A 326 -13.95 -3.71 6.81
N VAL A 327 -14.22 -4.96 6.39
CA VAL A 327 -15.58 -5.47 6.14
C VAL A 327 -16.32 -5.80 7.44
N GLY A 328 -15.64 -6.37 8.43
CA GLY A 328 -16.20 -6.61 9.77
C GLY A 328 -17.38 -7.58 9.81
N THR A 329 -17.28 -8.73 9.12
CA THR A 329 -18.33 -9.76 9.09
C THR A 329 -18.06 -10.90 10.08
N ASP A 330 -19.10 -11.35 10.77
CA ASP A 330 -19.07 -12.48 11.73
C ASP A 330 -18.58 -13.78 11.09
N ASP A 331 -18.80 -13.97 9.79
CA ASP A 331 -18.37 -15.15 9.03
C ASP A 331 -16.85 -15.37 9.09
N ALA A 332 -16.08 -14.31 9.35
CA ALA A 332 -14.62 -14.36 9.41
C ALA A 332 -14.06 -14.69 10.80
N LEU A 333 -14.88 -14.67 11.86
CA LEU A 333 -14.41 -14.75 13.25
C LEU A 333 -13.58 -16.00 13.55
N GLU A 334 -14.03 -17.16 13.09
CA GLU A 334 -13.31 -18.43 13.33
C GLU A 334 -11.90 -18.40 12.72
N ALA A 335 -11.81 -17.98 11.46
CA ALA A 335 -10.54 -17.90 10.75
C ALA A 335 -9.61 -16.80 11.32
N LEU A 336 -10.19 -15.65 11.70
CA LEU A 336 -9.43 -14.56 12.31
C LEU A 336 -8.88 -14.96 13.69
N ARG A 337 -9.66 -15.66 14.52
CA ARG A 337 -9.18 -16.17 15.82
C ARG A 337 -7.99 -17.13 15.64
N ALA A 338 -8.03 -17.99 14.63
CA ALA A 338 -6.88 -18.83 14.29
C ALA A 338 -5.66 -18.01 13.83
N ALA A 339 -5.89 -16.93 13.08
CA ALA A 339 -4.83 -16.03 12.60
C ALA A 339 -4.25 -15.11 13.68
N VAL A 340 -4.85 -15.01 14.88
CA VAL A 340 -4.27 -14.23 16.01
C VAL A 340 -2.90 -14.76 16.41
N ASP A 341 -2.70 -16.08 16.31
CA ASP A 341 -1.45 -16.77 16.65
C ASP A 341 -0.51 -16.93 15.42
N ASP A 342 -0.69 -16.09 14.39
CA ASP A 342 0.19 -16.12 13.21
C ASP A 342 1.66 -15.90 13.60
N PRO A 343 2.62 -16.65 13.02
CA PRO A 343 4.04 -16.49 13.32
C PRO A 343 4.58 -15.10 12.95
N GLU A 344 3.94 -14.38 12.02
CA GLU A 344 4.26 -12.98 11.76
C GLU A 344 3.44 -12.07 12.68
N PHE A 345 4.13 -11.37 13.57
CA PHE A 345 3.55 -10.50 14.59
C PHE A 345 2.45 -9.58 14.07
N GLU A 346 2.71 -8.88 12.96
CA GLU A 346 1.78 -7.89 12.45
C GLU A 346 0.53 -8.52 11.79
N VAL A 347 0.61 -9.76 11.29
CA VAL A 347 -0.56 -10.52 10.84
C VAL A 347 -1.45 -10.85 12.05
N GLY A 348 -0.86 -11.40 13.11
CA GLY A 348 -1.58 -11.72 14.34
C GLY A 348 -2.17 -10.49 15.03
N LEU A 349 -1.45 -9.36 14.99
CA LEU A 349 -1.94 -8.07 15.45
C LEU A 349 -3.18 -7.63 14.66
N GLN A 350 -3.11 -7.63 13.32
CA GLN A 350 -4.21 -7.23 12.46
C GLN A 350 -5.43 -8.16 12.61
N ALA A 351 -5.21 -9.46 12.78
CA ALA A 351 -6.28 -10.44 13.03
C ALA A 351 -6.97 -10.19 14.37
N ARG A 352 -6.21 -9.92 15.45
CA ARG A 352 -6.76 -9.60 16.77
C ARG A 352 -7.63 -8.34 16.74
N MET A 353 -7.18 -7.31 16.02
CA MET A 353 -8.00 -6.10 15.80
C MET A 353 -9.33 -6.42 15.13
N ALA A 354 -9.31 -7.30 14.12
CA ALA A 354 -10.51 -7.70 13.40
C ALA A 354 -11.48 -8.43 14.33
N VAL A 355 -10.99 -9.37 15.16
CA VAL A 355 -11.81 -10.09 16.14
C VAL A 355 -12.46 -9.13 17.14
N GLU A 356 -11.67 -8.29 17.82
CA GLU A 356 -12.17 -7.35 18.84
C GLU A 356 -13.24 -6.41 18.28
N ARG A 357 -13.02 -5.91 17.07
CA ARG A 357 -13.95 -5.05 16.35
C ARG A 357 -15.28 -5.73 16.05
N ILE A 358 -15.22 -6.95 15.52
CA ILE A 358 -16.43 -7.72 15.18
C ILE A 358 -17.20 -8.06 16.46
N GLU A 359 -16.51 -8.49 17.52
CA GLU A 359 -17.13 -8.87 18.80
C GLU A 359 -17.73 -7.69 19.57
N SER A 360 -17.12 -6.51 19.47
CA SER A 360 -17.66 -5.26 20.06
C SER A 360 -18.87 -4.70 19.29
N GLY A 361 -19.22 -5.27 18.13
CA GLY A 361 -20.33 -4.83 17.30
C GLY A 361 -20.10 -3.46 16.64
N GLU A 362 -18.85 -3.05 16.48
CA GLU A 362 -18.51 -1.81 15.78
C GLU A 362 -18.90 -1.89 14.29
N GLN A 363 -19.68 -0.92 13.79
CA GLN A 363 -20.06 -0.83 12.37
C GLN A 363 -18.83 -0.81 11.47
N ALA A 364 -18.79 -1.68 10.45
CA ALA A 364 -17.72 -1.83 9.44
C ALA A 364 -16.99 -0.51 9.16
N ALA A 365 -15.66 -0.52 9.24
CA ALA A 365 -14.85 0.70 9.13
C ALA A 365 -14.99 1.30 7.73
N GLY A 366 -15.34 0.45 6.74
CA GLY A 366 -15.23 0.77 5.33
C GLY A 366 -13.76 0.81 4.91
N THR A 367 -13.53 0.78 3.61
CA THR A 367 -12.16 0.90 3.06
C THR A 367 -11.59 2.28 3.40
N VAL A 368 -10.25 2.43 3.41
CA VAL A 368 -9.62 3.75 3.64
C VAL A 368 -10.16 4.81 2.67
N TRP A 369 -10.42 4.43 1.42
CA TRP A 369 -11.04 5.31 0.42
C TRP A 369 -12.47 5.71 0.79
N GLN A 370 -13.29 4.78 1.27
CA GLN A 370 -14.65 5.07 1.73
C GLN A 370 -14.63 6.02 2.95
N GLN A 371 -13.69 5.82 3.87
CA GLN A 371 -13.50 6.69 5.03
C GLN A 371 -13.04 8.09 4.63
N MET A 372 -12.14 8.21 3.66
CA MET A 372 -11.67 9.49 3.12
C MET A 372 -12.78 10.22 2.34
N ALA A 373 -13.49 9.54 1.45
CA ALA A 373 -14.58 10.12 0.66
C ALA A 373 -15.81 10.50 1.51
N GLY A 374 -16.03 9.81 2.63
CA GLY A 374 -17.07 10.15 3.61
C GLY A 374 -16.77 11.44 4.39
N ARG A 375 -15.48 11.76 4.63
CA ARG A 375 -15.06 13.00 5.32
C ARG A 375 -15.35 14.25 4.49
N ASP A 376 -15.19 14.19 3.16
CA ASP A 376 -15.49 15.32 2.28
C ASP A 376 -17.00 15.66 2.17
N ARG A 377 -17.88 14.74 2.59
CA ARG A 377 -19.33 14.98 2.68
C ARG A 377 -19.79 15.43 4.07
N GLY A 378 -18.88 15.49 5.04
CA GLY A 378 -19.18 15.66 6.47
C GLY A 378 -19.12 17.08 7.02
N ASP A 379 -18.62 18.08 6.28
CA ASP A 379 -18.58 19.48 6.69
C ASP A 379 -19.60 20.33 5.91
N SER A 380 -20.88 20.05 6.12
CA SER A 380 -22.00 20.90 5.68
C SER A 380 -23.24 20.62 6.52
N LYS A 381 -23.16 20.86 7.83
CA LYS A 381 -24.34 21.17 8.65
C LYS A 381 -24.03 22.21 9.71
#